data_AF-A0A958JVK4-F1
#
_entry.id   AF-A0A958JVK4-F1
#
_cell.length_a   1.000
_cell.length_b   1.000
_cell.length_c   1.000
_cell.angle_alpha   90.00
_cell.angle_beta   90.00
_cell.angle_gamma   90.00
#
_symmetry.space_group_name_H-M   'P 1'
#
loop_
_entity.id
_entity.type
_entity.pdbx_description
1 polymer ?
#
loop_
_entity_poly.entity_id
_entity_poly.type
_entity_poly.pdbx_seq_one_letter_code
_entity_poly.pdbx_strand_id
1 'polypeptide(L)'
;GDGFLDIVAGGYLDRGYTVLLGDGQGGFSDDTTTGLVGQGAYALAIGDLNEDGLQDVISVGPANASSVLIGNTRDGIQPLLEFSLATRADAKAALAPLERRLEDLSIQRGVIGAYQSRIASAVSTLGSQSENYNAAESRIRDADIANETSNLTRLQILQNAAAAVLSQANQQPALALQLL
;
A
#
# COMPACT_ATOMS: atom_id res chain seq x y z
N GLY A 1 3.80 -17.91 14.26
CA GLY A 1 4.73 -18.86 14.91
C GLY A 1 5.52 -18.13 15.97
N ASP A 2 5.86 -18.84 17.03
CA ASP A 2 6.50 -18.35 18.26
C ASP A 2 8.01 -18.14 18.06
N GLY A 3 8.50 -18.57 16.89
CA GLY A 3 9.90 -18.50 16.49
C GLY A 3 10.61 -19.84 16.67
N PHE A 4 9.92 -20.85 17.20
CA PHE A 4 10.39 -22.21 17.29
C PHE A 4 9.84 -23.06 16.14
N LEU A 5 10.48 -24.21 15.93
CA LEU A 5 10.05 -25.16 14.92
C LEU A 5 8.88 -25.97 15.50
N ASP A 6 7.71 -25.83 14.90
CA ASP A 6 6.52 -26.61 15.22
C ASP A 6 6.31 -27.75 14.21
N ILE A 7 5.52 -28.75 14.60
CA ILE A 7 5.11 -29.84 13.72
C ILE A 7 3.59 -29.85 13.57
N VAL A 8 3.14 -29.99 12.32
CA VAL A 8 1.75 -30.30 11.99
C VAL A 8 1.71 -31.68 11.35
N ALA A 9 0.93 -32.59 11.93
CA ALA A 9 0.82 -33.97 11.48
C ALA A 9 -0.62 -34.33 11.15
N GLY A 10 -0.86 -34.91 9.98
CA GLY A 10 -2.18 -35.42 9.60
C GLY A 10 -2.57 -36.61 10.50
N GLY A 11 -3.80 -36.61 10.98
CA GLY A 11 -4.37 -37.71 11.74
C GLY A 11 -4.88 -38.82 10.83
N TYR A 12 -4.78 -40.06 11.30
CA TYR A 12 -5.27 -41.25 10.60
C TYR A 12 -6.69 -41.61 11.07
N LEU A 13 -7.53 -42.11 10.14
CA LEU A 13 -8.93 -42.47 10.37
C LEU A 13 -9.74 -41.33 10.97
N ASP A 14 -10.26 -41.48 12.18
CA ASP A 14 -11.19 -40.54 12.82
C ASP A 14 -10.45 -39.39 13.53
N ARG A 15 -9.14 -39.24 13.34
CA ARG A 15 -8.34 -38.16 13.92
C ARG A 15 -8.11 -37.09 12.88
N GLY A 16 -8.43 -35.83 13.18
CA GLY A 16 -8.23 -34.69 12.28
C GLY A 16 -6.77 -34.46 11.94
N TYR A 17 -6.15 -33.45 12.52
CA TYR A 17 -4.69 -33.30 12.49
C TYR A 17 -4.20 -32.80 13.84
N THR A 18 -2.93 -33.04 14.12
CA THR A 18 -2.27 -32.69 15.36
C THR A 18 -1.30 -31.55 15.11
N VAL A 19 -1.27 -30.60 16.04
CA VAL A 19 -0.22 -29.59 16.13
C VAL A 19 0.60 -29.87 17.39
N LEU A 20 1.92 -29.93 17.22
CA LEU A 20 2.93 -30.15 18.23
C LEU A 20 3.80 -28.90 18.28
N LEU A 21 3.75 -28.15 19.38
CA LEU A 21 4.47 -26.88 19.51
C LEU A 21 5.89 -27.12 19.99
N GLY A 22 6.87 -26.52 19.32
CA GLY A 22 8.28 -26.64 19.66
C GLY A 22 8.63 -25.83 20.89
N ASP A 23 9.38 -26.42 21.82
CA ASP A 23 9.87 -25.71 23.02
C ASP A 23 11.16 -24.90 22.78
N GLY A 24 11.67 -24.90 21.54
CA GLY A 24 12.93 -24.26 21.17
C GLY A 24 14.20 -24.98 21.66
N GLN A 25 14.06 -26.07 22.42
CA GLN A 25 15.12 -26.94 22.92
C GLN A 25 15.15 -28.30 22.20
N GLY A 26 14.26 -28.49 21.23
CA GLY A 26 14.12 -29.72 20.44
C GLY A 26 13.06 -30.68 20.97
N GLY A 27 12.31 -30.29 22.00
CA GLY A 27 11.10 -30.96 22.46
C GLY A 27 9.85 -30.36 21.83
N PHE A 28 8.75 -31.11 21.95
CA PHE A 28 7.42 -30.68 21.51
C PHE A 28 6.41 -30.85 22.66
N SER A 29 5.49 -29.90 22.83
CA SER A 29 4.42 -29.96 23.83
C SER A 29 3.32 -30.99 23.47
N ASP A 30 2.39 -31.22 24.40
CA ASP A 30 1.32 -32.21 24.24
C ASP A 30 0.45 -31.98 22.98
N ASP A 31 0.10 -33.09 22.33
CA ASP A 31 -0.70 -33.18 21.10
C ASP A 31 -2.05 -32.47 21.25
N THR A 32 -2.22 -31.36 20.52
CA THR A 32 -3.55 -30.78 20.30
C THR A 32 -4.09 -31.29 18.97
N THR A 33 -4.94 -32.32 19.03
CA THR A 33 -5.71 -32.78 17.87
C THR A 33 -6.84 -31.80 17.58
N THR A 34 -6.88 -31.25 16.37
CA THR A 34 -7.84 -30.24 15.92
C THR A 34 -8.31 -30.48 14.47
N GLY A 35 -9.25 -29.66 13.98
CA GLY A 35 -9.77 -29.72 12.61
C GLY A 35 -10.80 -30.84 12.37
N LEU A 36 -10.59 -31.64 11.32
CA LEU A 36 -11.46 -32.72 10.81
C LEU A 36 -11.58 -33.94 11.75
N VAL A 37 -11.87 -33.70 13.04
CA VAL A 37 -12.10 -34.75 14.05
C VAL A 37 -13.29 -35.61 13.60
N GLY A 38 -13.07 -36.92 13.51
CA GLY A 38 -14.04 -37.90 13.00
C GLY A 38 -13.95 -38.21 11.50
N GLN A 39 -13.02 -37.62 10.75
CA GLN A 39 -12.94 -37.77 9.29
C GLN A 39 -11.52 -38.06 8.76
N GLY A 40 -10.45 -37.64 9.45
CA GLY A 40 -9.09 -37.85 8.97
C GLY A 40 -8.61 -36.72 8.07
N ALA A 41 -7.37 -36.24 8.28
CA ALA A 41 -6.75 -35.29 7.36
C ALA A 41 -5.84 -36.03 6.36
N TYR A 42 -6.25 -36.08 5.10
CA TYR A 42 -5.49 -36.75 4.02
C TYR A 42 -4.37 -35.88 3.47
N ALA A 43 -4.60 -34.57 3.41
CA ALA A 43 -3.58 -33.61 3.04
C ALA A 43 -3.68 -32.36 3.91
N LEU A 44 -2.51 -31.76 4.13
CA LEU A 44 -2.32 -30.54 4.87
C LEU A 44 -1.61 -29.53 3.97
N ALA A 45 -2.03 -28.28 4.06
CA ALA A 45 -1.32 -27.15 3.50
C ALA A 45 -1.12 -26.11 4.60
N ILE A 46 0.03 -25.47 4.55
CA ILE A 46 0.47 -24.48 5.53
C ILE A 46 0.71 -23.18 4.74
N GLY A 47 -0.01 -22.11 5.07
CA GLY A 47 0.03 -20.83 4.36
C GLY A 47 -0.42 -19.68 5.24
N ASP A 48 0.00 -18.45 4.99
CA ASP A 48 -0.61 -17.25 5.60
C ASP A 48 -1.77 -16.85 4.67
N LEU A 49 -3.00 -17.21 5.05
CA LEU A 49 -4.19 -17.06 4.21
C LEU A 49 -4.90 -15.73 4.45
N ASN A 50 -4.70 -15.13 5.63
CA ASN A 50 -5.31 -13.86 6.03
C ASN A 50 -4.32 -12.67 6.02
N GLU A 51 -3.06 -12.91 5.65
CA GLU A 51 -1.98 -11.93 5.56
C GLU A 51 -1.64 -11.26 6.91
N ASP A 52 -1.82 -11.97 8.03
CA ASP A 52 -1.49 -11.46 9.35
C ASP A 52 -0.04 -11.74 9.79
N GLY A 53 0.75 -12.42 8.94
CA GLY A 53 2.12 -12.80 9.20
C GLY A 53 2.28 -14.02 10.10
N LEU A 54 1.18 -14.68 10.46
CA LEU A 54 1.15 -15.97 11.13
C LEU A 54 0.81 -17.07 10.13
N GLN A 55 1.06 -18.30 10.55
CA GLN A 55 0.92 -19.46 9.70
C GLN A 55 -0.42 -20.15 9.98
N ASP A 56 -1.24 -20.31 8.95
CA ASP A 56 -2.51 -21.04 8.97
C ASP A 56 -2.36 -22.48 8.48
N VAL A 57 -3.32 -23.33 8.85
CA VAL A 57 -3.39 -24.71 8.36
C VAL A 57 -4.73 -24.98 7.69
N ILE A 58 -4.63 -25.52 6.48
CA ILE A 58 -5.75 -26.10 5.73
C ILE A 58 -5.60 -27.61 5.80
N SER A 59 -6.69 -28.30 6.13
CA SER A 59 -6.79 -29.74 5.97
C SER A 59 -7.93 -30.13 5.06
N VAL A 60 -7.71 -31.18 4.28
CA VAL A 60 -8.74 -31.83 3.47
C VAL A 60 -8.79 -33.32 3.83
N GLY A 61 -10.01 -33.83 3.93
CA GLY A 61 -10.33 -35.20 4.30
C GLY A 61 -11.31 -35.83 3.32
N PRO A 62 -11.84 -37.01 3.66
CA PRO A 62 -12.82 -37.71 2.83
C PRO A 62 -14.14 -36.94 2.72
N ALA A 63 -14.98 -37.35 1.76
CA ALA A 63 -16.36 -36.86 1.61
C ALA A 63 -16.50 -35.32 1.53
N ASN A 64 -15.55 -34.64 0.87
CA ASN A 64 -15.48 -33.17 0.75
C ASN A 64 -15.32 -32.44 2.10
N ALA A 65 -14.81 -33.13 3.12
CA ALA A 65 -14.48 -32.51 4.38
C ALA A 65 -13.24 -31.62 4.21
N SER A 66 -13.36 -30.34 4.54
CA SER A 66 -12.25 -29.40 4.58
C SER A 66 -12.35 -28.56 5.85
N SER A 67 -11.21 -28.29 6.48
CA SER A 67 -11.15 -27.31 7.58
C SER A 67 -10.02 -26.35 7.34
N VAL A 68 -10.26 -25.09 7.69
CA VAL A 68 -9.25 -24.04 7.74
C VAL A 68 -9.14 -23.61 9.19
N LEU A 69 -7.92 -23.57 9.69
CA LEU A 69 -7.63 -23.08 11.01
C LEU A 69 -6.68 -21.91 10.88
N ILE A 70 -7.18 -20.74 11.30
CA ILE A 70 -6.45 -19.49 11.26
C ILE A 70 -5.53 -19.43 12.47
N GLY A 71 -4.23 -19.24 12.23
CA GLY A 71 -3.23 -19.05 13.26
C GLY A 71 -3.46 -17.72 13.96
N ASN A 72 -3.65 -17.74 15.28
CA ASN A 72 -4.05 -16.53 16.01
C ASN A 72 -3.05 -16.07 17.08
N THR A 73 -2.00 -16.82 17.40
CA THR A 73 -0.95 -16.41 18.34
C THR A 73 0.45 -16.81 17.86
N ARG A 74 1.48 -16.28 18.53
CA ARG A 74 2.86 -16.78 18.40
C ARG A 74 2.86 -18.30 18.63
N ASP A 75 2.15 -18.81 19.63
CA ASP A 75 2.16 -20.22 20.04
C ASP A 75 1.34 -21.18 19.14
N GLY A 76 0.96 -20.76 17.93
CA GLY A 76 0.26 -21.59 16.94
C GLY A 76 -1.23 -21.87 17.23
N ILE A 77 -1.94 -22.31 16.19
CA ILE A 77 -2.81 -23.49 16.25
C ILE A 77 -4.07 -23.53 17.14
N GLN A 78 -4.52 -22.45 17.79
CA GLN A 78 -5.69 -22.54 18.68
C GLN A 78 -7.02 -22.24 17.97
N PRO A 79 -8.10 -23.00 18.26
CA PRO A 79 -9.43 -22.71 17.74
C PRO A 79 -9.90 -21.31 18.17
N LEU A 80 -10.87 -20.78 17.41
CA LEU A 80 -11.26 -19.36 17.33
C LEU A 80 -11.55 -18.60 18.64
N LEU A 81 -11.52 -19.23 19.82
CA LEU A 81 -11.55 -18.57 21.12
C LEU A 81 -10.65 -19.34 22.09
N GLU A 82 -9.56 -18.70 22.53
CA GLU A 82 -8.61 -19.18 23.57
C GLU A 82 -9.24 -19.31 24.97
N PHE A 83 -10.56 -19.10 25.08
CA PHE A 83 -11.28 -19.06 26.34
C PHE A 83 -12.72 -19.54 26.17
N SER A 84 -13.20 -20.26 27.18
CA SER A 84 -14.60 -20.62 27.33
C SER A 84 -15.35 -19.45 28.01
N LEU A 85 -16.65 -19.32 27.73
CA LEU A 85 -17.55 -18.45 28.50
C LEU A 85 -18.57 -19.27 29.31
N ALA A 86 -18.40 -20.60 29.34
CA ALA A 86 -19.38 -21.53 29.91
C ALA A 86 -19.49 -21.42 31.43
N THR A 87 -18.39 -21.07 32.11
CA THR A 87 -18.37 -20.86 33.55
C THR A 87 -17.92 -19.46 33.92
N ARG A 88 -18.26 -19.03 35.14
CA ARG A 88 -17.79 -17.75 35.71
C ARG A 88 -16.27 -17.67 35.75
N ALA A 89 -15.58 -18.80 35.94
CA ALA A 89 -14.13 -18.85 35.96
C ALA A 89 -13.56 -18.63 34.55
N ASP A 90 -14.11 -19.31 33.55
CA ASP A 90 -13.66 -19.20 32.16
C ASP A 90 -13.91 -17.78 31.61
N ALA A 91 -15.07 -17.19 31.89
CA ALA A 91 -15.37 -15.82 31.51
C ALA A 91 -14.44 -14.78 32.15
N LYS A 92 -13.90 -15.07 33.34
CA LYS A 92 -12.89 -14.23 33.98
C LYS A 92 -11.52 -14.41 33.32
N ALA A 93 -11.18 -15.64 32.93
CA ALA A 93 -9.93 -15.93 32.21
C ALA A 93 -9.90 -15.30 30.81
N ALA A 94 -11.07 -15.16 30.17
CA ALA A 94 -11.26 -14.49 28.88
C ALA A 94 -10.85 -13.02 28.83
N LEU A 95 -10.82 -12.31 29.97
CA LEU A 95 -10.52 -10.88 30.01
C LEU A 95 -9.08 -10.58 29.57
N ALA A 96 -8.11 -11.36 30.05
CA ALA A 96 -6.69 -11.14 29.75
C ALA A 96 -6.36 -11.22 28.24
N PRO A 97 -6.78 -12.26 27.48
CA PRO A 97 -6.53 -12.27 26.03
C PRO A 97 -7.31 -11.16 25.30
N LEU A 98 -8.52 -10.80 25.73
CA LEU A 98 -9.26 -9.68 25.13
C LEU A 98 -8.57 -8.33 25.36
N GLU A 99 -8.00 -8.09 26.54
CA GLU A 99 -7.21 -6.89 26.84
C GLU A 99 -5.99 -6.79 25.92
N ARG A 100 -5.26 -7.90 25.71
CA ARG A 100 -4.12 -7.93 24.76
C ARG A 100 -4.55 -7.61 23.34
N ARG A 101 -5.66 -8.19 22.86
CA ARG A 101 -6.19 -7.89 21.51
C ARG A 101 -6.62 -6.43 21.38
N LEU A 102 -7.18 -5.84 22.44
CA LEU A 102 -7.55 -4.43 22.46
C LEU A 102 -6.30 -3.53 22.42
N GLU A 103 -5.23 -3.93 23.11
CA GLU A 103 -3.93 -3.25 23.06
C GLU A 103 -3.33 -3.31 21.66
N ASP A 104 -3.29 -4.49 21.03
CA ASP A 104 -2.83 -4.67 19.65
C ASP A 104 -3.62 -3.80 18.65
N LEU A 105 -4.95 -3.79 18.77
CA LEU A 105 -5.81 -2.93 17.94
C LEU A 105 -5.51 -1.44 18.16
N SER A 106 -5.23 -1.05 19.41
CA SER A 106 -4.88 0.33 19.75
C SER A 106 -3.54 0.74 19.14
N ILE A 107 -2.54 -0.16 19.15
CA ILE A 107 -1.25 0.03 18.49
C ILE A 107 -1.44 0.17 16.97
N GLN A 108 -2.20 -0.73 16.34
CA GLN A 108 -2.49 -0.66 14.91
C GLN A 108 -3.17 0.66 14.53
N ARG A 109 -4.16 1.12 15.32
CA ARG A 109 -4.80 2.42 15.11
C ARG A 109 -3.82 3.58 15.27
N GLY A 110 -2.89 3.51 16.23
CA GLY A 110 -1.82 4.48 16.41
C GLY A 110 -0.93 4.59 15.17
N VAL A 111 -0.54 3.44 14.60
CA VAL A 111 0.25 3.37 13.37
C VAL A 111 -0.51 3.96 12.18
N ILE A 112 -1.80 3.63 12.02
CA ILE A 112 -2.65 4.23 10.97
C ILE A 112 -2.73 5.75 11.14
N GLY A 113 -2.89 6.26 12.37
CA GLY A 113 -2.88 7.69 12.66
C GLY A 113 -1.54 8.38 12.32
N ALA A 114 -0.42 7.70 12.56
CA ALA A 114 0.90 8.18 12.14
C ALA A 114 1.02 8.25 10.61
N TYR A 115 0.54 7.23 9.88
CA TYR A 115 0.49 7.26 8.42
C TYR A 115 -0.42 8.36 7.89
N GLN A 116 -1.59 8.57 8.48
CA GLN A 116 -2.48 9.69 8.13
C GLN A 116 -1.78 11.03 8.32
N SER A 117 -1.06 11.22 9.44
CA SER A 117 -0.29 12.44 9.70
C SER A 117 0.80 12.65 8.63
N ARG A 118 1.53 11.59 8.28
CA ARG A 118 2.57 11.64 7.24
C ARG A 118 1.99 11.93 5.84
N ILE A 119 0.85 11.33 5.49
CA ILE A 119 0.14 11.60 4.24
C ILE A 119 -0.33 13.05 4.20
N ALA A 120 -0.91 13.57 5.28
CA ALA A 120 -1.35 14.96 5.36
C ALA A 120 -0.18 15.95 5.17
N SER A 121 0.97 15.70 5.81
CA SER A 121 2.18 16.52 5.60
C SER A 121 2.72 16.44 4.17
N ALA A 122 2.72 15.24 3.57
CA ALA A 122 3.14 15.04 2.19
C ALA A 122 2.23 15.79 1.22
N VAL A 123 0.91 15.70 1.39
CA VAL A 123 -0.08 16.43 0.57
C VAL A 123 0.12 17.94 0.69
N SER A 124 0.30 18.46 1.90
CA SER A 124 0.56 19.90 2.11
C SER A 124 1.82 20.36 1.38
N THR A 125 2.91 19.60 1.52
CA THR A 125 4.19 19.90 0.87
C THR A 125 4.09 19.83 -0.65
N LEU A 126 3.44 18.80 -1.20
CA LEU A 126 3.22 18.63 -2.63
C LEU A 126 2.29 19.71 -3.20
N GLY A 127 1.30 20.16 -2.43
CA GLY A 127 0.45 21.28 -2.79
C GLY A 127 1.26 22.56 -2.99
N SER A 128 2.11 22.93 -2.03
CA SER A 128 2.99 24.10 -2.17
C SER A 128 4.00 23.96 -3.30
N GLN A 129 4.54 22.75 -3.53
CA GLN A 129 5.43 22.50 -4.67
C GLN A 129 4.69 22.68 -6.01
N SER A 130 3.47 22.14 -6.12
CA SER A 130 2.65 22.30 -7.33
C SER A 130 2.39 23.77 -7.63
N GLU A 131 2.07 24.58 -6.62
CA GLU A 131 1.86 26.02 -6.78
C GLU A 131 3.14 26.73 -7.25
N ASN A 132 4.29 26.41 -6.64
CA ASN A 132 5.59 26.95 -7.05
C ASN A 132 5.96 26.57 -8.49
N TYR A 133 5.70 25.32 -8.91
CA TYR A 133 5.95 24.88 -10.28
C TYR A 133 5.03 25.54 -11.28
N ASN A 134 3.73 25.68 -10.99
CA ASN A 134 2.79 26.40 -11.84
C ASN A 134 3.20 27.87 -12.00
N ALA A 135 3.65 28.53 -10.93
CA ALA A 135 4.14 29.91 -10.98
C ALA A 135 5.47 30.03 -11.75
N ALA A 136 6.36 29.04 -11.66
CA ALA A 136 7.58 28.98 -12.46
C ALA A 136 7.26 28.77 -13.95
N GLU A 137 6.36 27.84 -14.27
CA GLU A 137 5.91 27.56 -15.62
C GLU A 137 5.24 28.78 -16.27
N SER A 138 4.33 29.46 -15.56
CA SER A 138 3.70 30.70 -16.05
C SER A 138 4.75 31.75 -16.42
N ARG A 139 5.76 31.95 -15.56
CA ARG A 139 6.83 32.94 -15.81
C ARG A 139 7.68 32.59 -17.03
N ILE A 140 8.02 31.30 -17.20
CA ILE A 140 8.77 30.83 -18.37
C ILE A 140 7.93 31.05 -19.64
N ARG A 141 6.67 30.62 -19.61
CA ARG A 141 5.76 30.76 -20.75
C ARG A 141 5.52 32.22 -21.12
N ASP A 142 5.32 33.09 -20.14
CA ASP A 142 5.10 34.52 -20.38
C ASP A 142 6.37 35.18 -20.94
N ALA A 143 7.56 34.81 -20.46
CA ALA A 143 8.83 35.28 -21.01
C ALA A 143 9.03 34.83 -22.47
N ASP A 144 8.69 33.58 -22.80
CA ASP A 144 8.77 33.06 -24.16
C ASP A 144 7.78 33.76 -25.10
N ILE A 145 6.54 33.97 -24.64
CA ILE A 145 5.52 34.73 -25.40
C ILE A 145 5.99 36.17 -25.61
N ALA A 146 6.57 36.82 -24.60
CA ALA A 146 7.09 38.17 -24.73
C ALA A 146 8.25 38.25 -25.74
N ASN A 147 9.16 37.27 -25.74
CA ASN A 147 10.25 37.17 -26.70
C ASN A 147 9.74 37.00 -28.13
N GLU A 148 8.77 36.11 -28.34
CA GLU A 148 8.17 35.86 -29.66
C GLU A 148 7.37 37.07 -30.16
N THR A 149 6.60 37.71 -29.28
CA THR A 149 5.83 38.92 -29.61
C THR A 149 6.76 40.09 -29.94
N SER A 150 7.87 40.25 -29.22
CA SER A 150 8.90 41.25 -29.51
C SER A 150 9.57 40.99 -30.87
N ASN A 151 9.90 39.73 -31.18
CA ASN A 151 10.42 39.32 -32.48
C ASN A 151 9.43 39.64 -33.61
N LEU A 152 8.17 39.23 -33.46
CA LEU A 152 7.11 39.50 -34.43
C LEU A 152 6.94 41.00 -34.67
N THR A 153 6.87 41.79 -33.59
CA THR A 153 6.75 43.25 -33.67
C THR A 153 7.95 43.86 -34.39
N ARG A 154 9.17 43.43 -34.07
CA ARG A 154 10.39 43.88 -34.76
C ARG A 154 10.35 43.54 -36.24
N LEU A 155 9.92 42.34 -36.60
CA LEU A 155 9.78 41.91 -38.00
C LEU A 155 8.75 42.75 -38.74
N GLN A 156 7.60 43.06 -38.13
CA GLN A 156 6.59 43.94 -38.71
C GLN A 156 7.09 45.38 -38.91
N ILE A 157 7.81 45.94 -37.92
CA ILE A 157 8.44 47.27 -38.05
C ILE A 157 9.47 47.26 -39.18
N LEU A 158 10.32 46.25 -39.26
CA LEU A 158 11.30 46.11 -40.34
C LEU A 158 10.64 45.99 -41.72
N GLN A 159 9.54 45.23 -41.84
CA GLN A 159 8.78 45.10 -43.09
C GLN A 159 8.16 46.44 -43.52
N ASN A 160 7.53 47.17 -42.59
CA ASN A 160 6.96 48.50 -42.88
C ASN A 160 8.04 49.53 -43.23
N ALA A 161 9.17 49.53 -42.51
CA ALA A 161 10.30 50.39 -42.80
C ALA A 161 10.92 50.07 -44.16
N ALA A 162 11.10 48.79 -44.51
CA ALA A 162 11.59 48.37 -45.81
C ALA A 162 10.66 48.82 -46.93
N ALA A 163 9.34 48.69 -46.78
CA ALA A 163 8.36 49.18 -47.75
C ALA A 163 8.40 50.71 -47.92
N ALA A 164 8.49 51.46 -46.82
CA ALA A 164 8.61 52.92 -46.84
C ALA A 164 9.92 53.38 -47.48
N VAL A 165 11.05 52.74 -47.16
CA VAL A 165 12.36 53.01 -47.77
C VAL A 165 12.34 52.68 -49.25
N LEU A 166 11.72 51.56 -49.67
CA LEU A 166 11.58 51.22 -51.09
C LEU A 166 10.75 52.28 -51.83
N SER A 167 9.64 52.72 -51.24
CA SER A 167 8.81 53.81 -51.76
C SER A 167 9.60 55.12 -51.90
N GLN A 168 10.36 55.50 -50.86
CA GLN A 168 11.22 56.69 -50.88
C GLN A 168 12.32 56.59 -51.95
N ALA A 169 12.97 55.42 -52.06
CA ALA A 169 13.99 55.14 -53.06
C ALA A 169 13.43 55.18 -54.49
N ASN A 170 12.18 54.77 -54.69
CA ASN A 170 11.50 54.87 -55.99
C ASN A 170 11.12 56.32 -56.36
N GLN A 171 10.96 57.22 -55.39
CA GLN A 171 10.64 58.64 -55.64
C GLN A 171 11.88 59.48 -55.95
N GLN A 172 13.05 59.13 -55.43
CA GLN A 172 14.30 59.88 -55.66
C GLN A 172 14.69 60.01 -57.15
N PRO A 173 14.63 58.94 -57.99
CA PRO A 173 14.90 59.05 -59.42
C PRO A 173 13.93 59.98 -60.15
N ALA A 174 12.65 59.97 -59.78
CA ALA A 174 11.62 60.80 -60.41
C ALA A 174 11.83 62.30 -60.14
N LEU A 175 12.28 62.65 -58.93
CA LEU A 175 12.66 64.02 -58.59
C LEU A 175 13.93 64.48 -59.32
N ALA A 176 14.92 63.60 -59.48
CA ALA A 176 16.14 63.91 -60.22
C ALA A 176 15.86 64.17 -61.72
N LEU A 177 14.90 63.44 -62.31
CA LEU A 177 14.43 63.63 -63.69
C LEU A 177 13.62 64.92 -63.91
N GLN A 178 13.04 65.53 -62.86
CA GLN A 178 12.36 66.83 -62.95
C GLN A 178 13.32 68.03 -62.86
N LEU A 179 14.57 67.80 -62.45
CA LEU A 179 15.61 68.83 -62.31
C LEU A 179 16.56 68.91 -63.52
N LEU A 180 16.33 68.09 -64.55
CA LEU A 180 17.00 68.10 -65.86
C LEU A 180 16.05 68.70 -66.91
#